data_AF-A0A521IJL0-F1
#
_entry.id   AF-A0A521IJL0-F1
#
_cell.length_a   1.000
_cell.length_b   1.000
_cell.length_c   1.000
_cell.angle_alpha   90.00
_cell.angle_beta   90.00
_cell.angle_gamma   90.00
#
_symmetry.space_group_name_H-M   'P 1'
#
loop_
_entity.id
_entity.type
_entity.pdbx_description
1 polymer ?
#
loop_
_entity_poly.entity_id
_entity_poly.type
_entity_poly.pdbx_seq_one_letter_code
_entity_poly.pdbx_strand_id
1 'polypeptide(L)'
;MKRFSFSLQKLLDLRLFREKEAEIALGKAIAEREKIQQELEEIARERVSWTYSRTSGTSIQDLLSIERYISRLDTKKEELLEHLAAAELVVEQARENWMTATRERQVISKLKEKKTGIWHKEMLDEEAEVLDDISNSVYSSKTN
;
A
#
# COMPACT_ATOMS: atom_id res chain seq x y z
N MET A 1 -9.10 39.53 -2.84
CA MET A 1 -8.79 38.29 -3.57
C MET A 1 -9.56 37.10 -3.02
N LYS A 2 -10.19 36.31 -3.89
CA LYS A 2 -10.96 35.14 -3.49
C LYS A 2 -10.01 33.96 -3.24
N ARG A 3 -10.18 33.25 -2.12
CA ARG A 3 -9.44 32.02 -1.83
C ARG A 3 -9.81 30.92 -2.84
N PHE A 4 -8.85 30.10 -3.22
CA PHE A 4 -9.11 28.92 -4.05
C PHE A 4 -10.09 27.96 -3.38
N SER A 5 -11.08 27.50 -4.14
CA SER A 5 -12.04 26.48 -3.70
C SER A 5 -12.13 25.39 -4.76
N PHE A 6 -11.89 24.14 -4.36
CA PHE A 6 -11.98 22.99 -5.25
C PHE A 6 -13.34 22.31 -5.10
N SER A 7 -14.16 22.35 -6.16
CA SER A 7 -15.53 21.81 -6.15
C SER A 7 -15.59 20.31 -5.83
N LEU A 8 -14.54 19.55 -6.14
CA LEU A 8 -14.47 18.11 -5.90
C LEU A 8 -13.68 17.73 -4.64
N GLN A 9 -13.47 18.66 -3.70
CA GLN A 9 -12.70 18.39 -2.48
C GLN A 9 -13.26 17.20 -1.69
N LYS A 10 -14.59 17.15 -1.47
CA LYS A 10 -15.23 16.02 -0.76
C LYS A 10 -15.01 14.67 -1.45
N LEU A 11 -15.01 14.65 -2.79
CA LEU A 11 -14.74 13.44 -3.56
C LEU A 11 -13.27 13.02 -3.43
N LEU A 12 -12.35 13.98 -3.44
CA LEU A 12 -10.93 13.72 -3.22
C LEU A 12 -10.70 13.10 -1.83
N ASP A 13 -11.33 13.66 -0.80
CA ASP A 13 -11.21 13.17 0.59
C ASP A 13 -11.74 11.74 0.72
N LEU A 14 -12.88 11.44 0.09
CA LEU A 14 -13.43 10.08 0.04
C LEU A 14 -12.47 9.10 -0.66
N ARG A 15 -11.83 9.50 -1.76
CA ARG A 15 -10.88 8.64 -2.49
C ARG A 15 -9.60 8.41 -1.70
N LEU A 16 -9.10 9.42 -0.99
CA LEU A 16 -7.98 9.28 -0.06
C LEU A 16 -8.29 8.27 1.05
N PHE A 17 -9.50 8.34 1.62
CA PHE A 17 -9.94 7.40 2.63
C PHE A 17 -10.00 5.96 2.08
N ARG A 18 -10.64 5.75 0.93
CA ARG A 18 -10.73 4.42 0.29
C ARG A 18 -9.37 3.83 -0.06
N GLU A 19 -8.46 4.64 -0.57
CA GLU A 19 -7.09 4.19 -0.80
C GLU A 19 -6.43 3.74 0.50
N LYS A 20 -6.62 4.49 1.59
CA LYS A 20 -6.05 4.12 2.88
C LYS A 20 -6.63 2.80 3.41
N GLU A 21 -7.93 2.59 3.24
CA GLU A 21 -8.58 1.31 3.58
C GLU A 21 -7.99 0.15 2.77
N ALA A 22 -7.82 0.33 1.46
CA ALA A 22 -7.22 -0.68 0.58
C ALA A 22 -5.75 -0.97 0.93
N GLU A 23 -4.98 0.06 1.32
CA GLU A 23 -3.59 -0.07 1.77
C GLU A 23 -3.51 -0.92 3.05
N ILE A 24 -4.40 -0.66 4.01
CA ILE A 24 -4.49 -1.43 5.26
C ILE A 24 -4.88 -2.88 4.96
N ALA A 25 -5.84 -3.10 4.06
CA ALA A 25 -6.25 -4.44 3.65
C ALA A 25 -5.10 -5.23 3.00
N LEU A 26 -4.33 -4.58 2.11
CA LEU A 26 -3.13 -5.16 1.51
C LEU A 26 -2.08 -5.51 2.58
N GLY A 27 -1.83 -4.60 3.53
CA GLY A 27 -0.91 -4.86 4.63
C GLY A 27 -1.30 -6.08 5.47
N LYS A 28 -2.60 -6.25 5.76
CA LYS A 28 -3.11 -7.42 6.48
C LYS A 28 -2.93 -8.72 5.68
N ALA A 29 -3.21 -8.70 4.38
CA ALA A 29 -3.04 -9.87 3.52
C ALA A 29 -1.57 -10.31 3.45
N ILE A 30 -0.65 -9.34 3.33
CA ILE A 30 0.80 -9.61 3.32
C ILE A 30 1.23 -10.22 4.65
N ALA A 31 0.75 -9.67 5.78
CA ALA A 31 1.10 -10.18 7.11
C ALA A 31 0.65 -11.64 7.32
N GLU A 32 -0.54 -12.00 6.83
CA GLU A 32 -1.04 -13.39 6.94
C GLU A 32 -0.21 -14.34 6.06
N ARG A 33 0.11 -13.97 4.82
CA ARG A 33 1.00 -14.74 3.95
C ARG A 33 2.37 -14.95 4.62
N GLU A 34 2.93 -13.89 5.20
CA GLU A 34 4.23 -13.93 5.86
C GLU A 34 4.24 -14.86 7.08
N LYS A 35 3.15 -14.87 7.85
CA LYS A 35 2.98 -15.79 8.98
C LYS A 35 3.03 -17.25 8.52
N ILE A 36 2.29 -17.60 7.45
CA ILE A 36 2.30 -18.95 6.88
C ILE A 36 3.71 -19.33 6.40
N GLN A 37 4.43 -18.38 5.80
CA GLN A 37 5.79 -18.59 5.32
C GLN A 37 6.76 -18.85 6.48
N GLN A 38 6.64 -18.12 7.59
CA GLN A 38 7.42 -18.37 8.81
C GLN A 38 7.14 -19.75 9.41
N GLU A 39 5.88 -20.19 9.44
CA GLU A 39 5.50 -21.53 9.88
C GLU A 39 6.13 -22.62 8.99
N LEU A 40 6.15 -22.42 7.66
CA LEU A 40 6.82 -23.32 6.72
C LEU A 40 8.32 -23.42 6.98
N GLU A 41 8.98 -22.29 7.24
CA GLU A 41 10.41 -22.27 7.57
C GLU A 41 10.71 -22.99 8.90
N GLU A 42 9.83 -22.85 9.89
CA GLU A 42 9.94 -23.55 11.16
C GLU A 42 9.83 -25.06 10.97
N ILE A 43 8.82 -25.53 10.23
CA ILE A 43 8.67 -26.94 9.89
C ILE A 43 9.90 -27.47 9.14
N ALA A 44 10.44 -26.69 8.20
CA ALA A 44 11.64 -27.08 7.48
C ALA A 44 12.85 -27.25 8.42
N ARG A 45 13.04 -26.32 9.38
CA ARG A 45 14.09 -26.41 10.40
C ARG A 45 13.88 -27.62 11.32
N GLU A 46 12.67 -27.84 11.81
CA GLU A 46 12.35 -28.98 12.67
C GLU A 46 12.62 -30.31 11.96
N ARG A 47 12.16 -30.42 10.71
CA ARG A 47 12.35 -31.63 9.90
C ARG A 47 13.82 -31.99 9.74
N VAL A 48 14.66 -30.99 9.47
CA VAL A 48 16.11 -31.15 9.36
C VAL A 48 16.71 -31.58 10.71
N SER A 49 16.33 -30.91 11.80
CA SER A 49 16.79 -31.24 13.17
C SER A 49 16.51 -32.70 13.54
N TRP A 50 15.26 -33.17 13.34
CA TRP A 50 14.86 -34.55 13.63
C TRP A 50 15.46 -35.58 12.68
N THR A 51 15.87 -35.16 11.49
CA THR A 51 16.64 -36.03 10.59
C THR A 51 18.06 -36.23 11.11
N TYR A 52 18.71 -35.18 11.62
CA TYR A 52 20.06 -35.24 12.20
C TYR A 52 20.12 -35.86 13.60
N SER A 53 19.01 -35.90 14.33
CA SER A 53 18.96 -36.55 15.65
C SER A 53 19.09 -38.08 15.60
N ARG A 54 19.07 -38.67 14.40
CA ARG A 54 19.29 -40.10 14.16
C ARG A 54 20.78 -40.40 14.33
N THR A 55 21.15 -41.12 15.40
CA THR A 55 22.56 -41.45 15.68
C THR A 55 22.76 -42.96 15.84
N SER A 56 23.99 -43.41 15.69
CA SER A 56 24.40 -44.78 16.00
C SER A 56 24.19 -45.02 17.51
N GLY A 57 23.13 -45.75 17.85
CA GLY A 57 22.71 -46.01 19.23
C GLY A 57 21.26 -45.64 19.54
N THR A 58 20.55 -44.97 18.63
CA THR A 58 19.11 -44.70 18.76
C THR A 58 18.32 -46.02 18.75
N SER A 59 17.37 -46.18 19.68
CA SER A 59 16.55 -47.38 19.75
C SER A 59 15.60 -47.48 18.55
N ILE A 60 15.16 -48.70 18.20
CA ILE A 60 14.18 -48.91 17.12
C ILE A 60 12.87 -48.16 17.41
N GLN A 61 12.46 -48.07 18.68
CA GLN A 61 11.25 -47.36 19.08
C GLN A 61 11.36 -45.84 18.87
N ASP A 62 12.53 -45.27 19.18
CA ASP A 62 12.81 -43.85 18.95
C ASP A 62 12.88 -43.55 17.45
N LEU A 63 13.52 -44.41 16.65
CA LEU A 63 13.55 -44.27 15.19
C LEU A 63 12.14 -44.28 14.58
N LEU A 64 11.26 -45.20 15.01
CA LEU A 64 9.87 -45.23 14.56
C LEU A 64 9.10 -43.97 14.95
N SER A 65 9.37 -43.42 16.14
CA SER A 65 8.74 -42.19 16.62
C SER A 65 9.19 -40.97 15.81
N ILE A 66 10.49 -40.90 15.50
CA ILE A 66 11.08 -39.86 14.63
C ILE A 66 10.46 -39.92 13.23
N GLU A 67 10.34 -41.10 12.62
CA GLU A 67 9.73 -41.25 11.28
C GLU A 67 8.26 -40.81 11.26
N ARG A 68 7.48 -41.20 12.27
CA ARG A 68 6.08 -40.75 12.40
C ARG A 68 5.98 -39.24 12.53
N TYR A 69 6.89 -38.64 13.31
CA TYR A 69 6.93 -37.18 13.47
C TYR A 69 7.26 -36.47 12.15
N ILE A 70 8.28 -36.95 11.42
CA ILE A 70 8.66 -36.40 10.12
C ILE A 70 7.53 -36.54 9.10
N SER A 71 6.84 -37.68 9.05
CA SER A 71 5.67 -37.86 8.19
C SER A 71 4.54 -36.88 8.51
N ARG A 72 4.32 -36.58 9.80
CA ARG A 72 3.37 -35.54 10.23
C ARG A 72 3.81 -34.14 9.81
N LEU A 73 5.11 -33.82 9.92
CA LEU A 73 5.67 -32.55 9.43
C LEU A 73 5.49 -32.39 7.92
N ASP A 74 5.74 -33.45 7.16
CA ASP A 74 5.58 -33.46 5.70
C ASP A 74 4.10 -33.24 5.31
N THR A 75 3.17 -33.90 6.00
CA THR A 75 1.72 -33.64 5.79
C THR A 75 1.36 -32.19 6.11
N LYS A 76 1.86 -31.67 7.23
CA LYS A 76 1.58 -30.28 7.64
C LYS A 76 2.16 -29.25 6.67
N LYS A 77 3.34 -29.54 6.12
CA LYS A 77 3.97 -28.71 5.09
C LYS A 77 3.07 -28.61 3.86
N GLU A 78 2.54 -29.71 3.36
CA GLU A 78 1.65 -29.69 2.18
C GLU A 78 0.39 -28.84 2.45
N GLU A 79 -0.25 -28.98 3.62
CA GLU A 79 -1.38 -28.12 4.02
C GLU A 79 -0.99 -26.63 4.03
N LEU A 80 0.17 -26.29 4.58
CA LEU A 80 0.62 -24.90 4.63
C LEU A 80 0.98 -24.35 3.25
N LEU A 81 1.45 -25.18 2.32
CA LEU A 81 1.69 -24.75 0.94
C LEU A 81 0.38 -24.42 0.21
N GLU A 82 -0.68 -25.21 0.44
CA GLU A 82 -2.02 -24.88 -0.07
C GLU A 82 -2.55 -23.56 0.51
N HIS A 83 -2.39 -23.37 1.83
CA HIS A 83 -2.76 -22.12 2.49
C HIS A 83 -1.94 -20.92 1.99
N LEU A 84 -0.64 -21.12 1.74
CA LEU A 84 0.23 -20.09 1.20
C LEU A 84 -0.24 -19.65 -0.18
N ALA A 85 -0.54 -20.60 -1.08
CA ALA A 85 -1.07 -20.29 -2.40
C ALA A 85 -2.39 -19.51 -2.33
N ALA A 86 -3.30 -19.89 -1.42
CA ALA A 86 -4.53 -19.15 -1.19
C ALA A 86 -4.27 -17.73 -0.66
N ALA A 87 -3.33 -17.56 0.28
CA ALA A 87 -2.96 -16.27 0.84
C ALA A 87 -2.30 -15.36 -0.22
N GLU A 88 -1.48 -15.91 -1.12
CA GLU A 88 -0.87 -15.19 -2.23
C GLU A 88 -1.93 -14.62 -3.18
N LEU A 89 -2.98 -15.41 -3.51
CA LEU A 89 -4.10 -14.92 -4.31
C LEU A 89 -4.82 -13.75 -3.63
N VAL A 90 -5.00 -13.81 -2.31
CA VAL A 90 -5.62 -12.71 -1.54
C VAL A 90 -4.74 -11.47 -1.55
N VAL A 91 -3.41 -11.63 -1.43
CA VAL A 91 -2.45 -10.51 -1.54
C VAL A 91 -2.55 -9.83 -2.89
N GLU A 92 -2.55 -10.60 -3.99
CA GLU A 92 -2.63 -10.03 -5.33
C GLU A 92 -3.96 -9.35 -5.59
N GLN A 93 -5.08 -9.92 -5.14
CA GLN A 93 -6.38 -9.25 -5.24
C GLN A 93 -6.42 -7.93 -4.44
N ALA A 94 -5.83 -7.91 -3.24
CA ALA A 94 -5.73 -6.70 -2.43
C ALA A 94 -4.81 -5.65 -3.08
N ARG A 95 -3.73 -6.10 -3.75
CA ARG A 95 -2.79 -5.24 -4.48
C ARG A 95 -3.47 -4.56 -5.66
N GLU A 96 -4.25 -5.30 -6.44
CA GLU A 96 -5.04 -4.76 -7.55
C GLU A 96 -6.06 -3.71 -7.08
N ASN A 97 -6.75 -4.00 -5.98
CA ASN A 97 -7.72 -3.09 -5.38
C ASN A 97 -7.05 -1.79 -4.91
N TRP A 98 -5.91 -1.90 -4.22
CA TRP A 98 -5.13 -0.73 -3.80
C TRP A 98 -4.66 0.09 -5.00
N MET A 99 -4.08 -0.56 -6.03
CA MET A 99 -3.63 0.12 -7.24
C MET A 99 -4.77 0.87 -7.96
N THR A 100 -5.96 0.27 -7.99
CA THR A 100 -7.16 0.90 -8.57
C THR A 100 -7.57 2.12 -7.75
N ALA A 101 -7.67 2.00 -6.42
CA ALA A 101 -8.02 3.10 -5.53
C ALA A 101 -6.98 4.25 -5.63
N THR A 102 -5.69 3.94 -5.68
CA THR A 102 -4.61 4.91 -5.90
C THR A 102 -4.78 5.63 -7.23
N ARG A 103 -5.03 4.91 -8.33
CA ARG A 103 -5.24 5.52 -9.65
C ARG A 103 -6.43 6.46 -9.64
N GLU A 104 -7.56 6.04 -9.07
CA GLU A 104 -8.76 6.88 -8.94
C GLU A 104 -8.48 8.15 -8.12
N ARG A 105 -7.81 8.03 -6.98
CA ARG A 105 -7.43 9.19 -6.15
C ARG A 105 -6.53 10.15 -6.93
N GLN A 106 -5.50 9.63 -7.61
CA GLN A 106 -4.54 10.43 -8.38
C GLN A 106 -5.20 11.25 -9.49
N VAL A 107 -6.23 10.72 -10.16
CA VAL A 107 -6.97 11.47 -11.19
C VAL A 107 -7.56 12.77 -10.62
N ILE A 108 -8.17 12.71 -9.42
CA ILE A 108 -8.75 13.90 -8.78
C ILE A 108 -7.66 14.82 -8.21
N SER A 109 -6.59 14.27 -7.65
CA SER A 109 -5.44 15.05 -7.17
C SER A 109 -4.83 15.90 -8.31
N LYS A 110 -4.56 15.29 -9.46
CA LYS A 110 -4.02 15.99 -10.63
C LYS A 110 -4.97 17.07 -11.15
N LEU A 111 -6.27 16.82 -11.12
CA LEU A 111 -7.27 17.82 -11.49
C LEU A 111 -7.24 19.02 -10.52
N LYS A 112 -7.11 18.77 -9.21
CA LYS A 112 -6.97 19.82 -8.20
C LYS A 112 -5.71 20.65 -8.46
N GLU A 113 -4.57 20.01 -8.66
CA GLU A 113 -3.28 20.67 -8.95
C GLU A 113 -3.37 21.56 -10.20
N LYS A 114 -3.99 21.06 -11.27
CA LYS A 114 -4.22 21.87 -12.48
C LYS A 114 -5.09 23.09 -12.20
N LYS A 115 -6.19 22.92 -11.46
CA LYS A 115 -7.10 24.02 -11.11
C LYS A 115 -6.45 25.04 -10.18
N THR A 116 -5.63 24.61 -9.23
CA THR A 116 -4.84 25.52 -8.38
C THR A 116 -3.84 26.33 -9.19
N GLY A 117 -3.18 25.71 -10.17
CA GLY A 117 -2.23 26.41 -11.04
C GLY A 117 -2.89 27.49 -11.90
N ILE A 118 -4.07 27.20 -12.45
CA ILE A 118 -4.85 28.19 -13.21
C ILE A 118 -5.26 29.35 -12.31
N TRP A 119 -5.84 29.07 -11.15
CA TRP A 119 -6.24 30.11 -10.19
C TRP A 119 -5.05 30.97 -9.75
N HIS A 120 -3.89 30.37 -9.51
CA HIS A 120 -2.70 31.11 -9.12
C HIS A 120 -2.22 32.04 -10.24
N LYS A 121 -2.29 31.59 -11.50
CA LYS A 121 -1.96 32.43 -12.65
C LYS A 121 -2.93 33.61 -12.80
N GLU A 122 -4.23 33.35 -12.75
CA GLU A 122 -5.27 34.40 -12.82
C GLU A 122 -5.08 35.45 -11.73
N MET A 123 -4.75 35.02 -10.51
CA MET A 123 -4.45 35.91 -9.39
C MET A 123 -3.23 36.80 -9.63
N LEU A 124 -2.15 36.27 -10.22
CA LEU A 124 -0.96 37.06 -10.56
C LEU A 124 -1.25 38.06 -11.70
N ASP A 125 -2.05 37.66 -12.68
CA ASP A 125 -2.47 38.52 -13.78
C ASP A 125 -3.34 39.69 -13.25
N GLU A 126 -4.30 39.42 -12.35
CA GLU A 126 -5.09 40.46 -11.65
C GLU A 126 -4.22 41.40 -10.80
N GLU A 127 -3.22 40.88 -10.09
CA GLU A 127 -2.27 41.70 -9.31
C GLU A 127 -1.47 42.64 -10.21
N ALA A 128 -0.98 42.14 -11.35
CA ALA A 128 -0.23 42.94 -12.30
C ALA A 128 -1.08 44.06 -12.90
N GLU A 129 -2.33 43.78 -13.28
CA GLU A 129 -3.26 44.78 -13.82
C GLU A 129 -3.55 45.90 -12.80
N VAL A 130 -3.79 45.55 -11.54
CA VAL A 130 -4.00 46.53 -10.46
C VAL A 130 -2.76 47.40 -10.25
N LEU A 131 -1.55 46.83 -10.33
CA LEU A 131 -0.30 47.59 -10.20
C LEU A 131 -0.09 48.56 -11.37
N ASP A 132 -0.40 48.14 -12.60
CA ASP A 132 -0.32 49.00 -13.79
C ASP A 132 -1.31 50.16 -13.71
N ASP A 133 -2.55 49.91 -13.27
CA ASP A 133 -3.56 50.96 -13.05
C ASP A 133 -3.13 51.99 -12.00
N ILE A 134 -2.54 51.53 -10.89
CA ILE A 134 -1.97 52.41 -9.86
C ILE A 134 -0.83 53.25 -10.46
N SER A 135 0.09 52.62 -11.20
CA SER A 135 1.21 53.32 -11.84
C SER A 135 0.73 54.41 -12.80
N ASN A 136 -0.26 54.10 -13.65
CA ASN A 136 -0.83 55.02 -14.63
C ASN A 136 -1.57 56.19 -13.95
N SER A 137 -2.35 55.93 -12.88
CA SER A 137 -3.04 56.99 -12.12
C SER A 137 -2.07 57.92 -11.38
N VAL A 138 -0.99 57.40 -10.81
CA VAL A 138 0.07 58.21 -10.18
C VAL A 138 0.83 59.05 -11.22
N TYR A 139 1.05 58.52 -12.43
CA TYR A 139 1.70 59.26 -13.50
C TYR A 139 0.81 60.41 -14.02
N SER A 140 -0.48 60.14 -14.22
CA SER A 140 -1.47 61.13 -14.69
C SER A 140 -1.74 62.26 -13.69
N SER A 141 -1.48 62.03 -12.39
CA SER A 141 -1.66 63.05 -11.34
C SER A 141 -0.43 63.93 -11.13
N LYS A 142 0.73 63.58 -11.72
CA LYS A 142 1.96 64.40 -11.69
C LYS A 142 2.15 65.28 -12.93
N THR A 143 1.38 65.05 -13.98
CA THR A 143 1.45 65.80 -15.26
C THR A 143 0.36 66.88 -15.42
N ASN A 144 -0.49 67.07 -14.40
CA ASN A 144 -1.32 68.26 -14.20
C ASN A 144 -0.72 69.12 -13.07
#